data_AF-A0A4S4DD28-F1
#
_entry.id   AF-A0A4S4DD28-F1
#
_cell.length_a   1.000
_cell.length_b   1.000
_cell.length_c   1.000
_cell.angle_alpha   90.00
_cell.angle_beta   90.00
_cell.angle_gamma   90.00
#
_symmetry.space_group_name_H-M   'P 1'
#
loop_
_entity.id
_entity.type
_entity.pdbx_description
1 polymer ?
#
loop_
_entity_poly.entity_id
_entity_poly.type
_entity_poly.pdbx_seq_one_letter_code
_entity_poly.pdbx_strand_id
1 'polypeptide(L)'
;MPLLSDSWNLSHQDNTVAPHGFVVNRISGLAYVAFFDAQIVVDNLVALDCDVIDGLFSTLRCRSGETEEEPIMVHTGMFRFFFESVEEEEEEEEEDEGMSNSQEKKTKIDGFARVANELSRAKL
;
A
#
# COMPACT_ATOMS: atom_id res chain seq x y z
N MET A 1 -9.85 24.29 -9.57
CA MET A 1 -9.86 22.93 -9.01
C MET A 1 -8.52 22.69 -8.32
N PRO A 2 -8.36 23.09 -7.04
CA PRO A 2 -7.08 23.01 -6.35
C PRO A 2 -6.60 21.57 -6.16
N LEU A 3 -7.52 20.61 -5.96
CA LEU A 3 -7.21 19.20 -5.73
C LEU A 3 -6.27 18.60 -6.78
N LEU A 4 -6.54 18.84 -8.07
CA LEU A 4 -5.72 18.29 -9.17
C LEU A 4 -4.33 18.96 -9.22
N SER A 5 -4.27 20.27 -8.97
CA SER A 5 -3.00 20.99 -8.94
C SER A 5 -2.14 20.56 -7.77
N ASP A 6 -2.74 20.40 -6.59
CA ASP A 6 -2.06 19.99 -5.36
C ASP A 6 -1.57 18.54 -5.48
N SER A 7 -2.39 17.63 -6.00
CA SER A 7 -1.99 16.23 -6.24
C SER A 7 -0.87 16.13 -7.28
N TRP A 8 -0.96 16.89 -8.36
CA TRP A 8 0.05 16.92 -9.43
C TRP A 8 1.37 17.49 -8.94
N ASN A 9 1.32 18.59 -8.17
CA ASN A 9 2.51 19.19 -7.59
C ASN A 9 3.20 18.24 -6.61
N LEU A 10 2.42 17.54 -5.77
CA LEU A 10 2.97 16.55 -4.83
C LEU A 10 3.60 15.37 -5.56
N SER A 11 2.99 14.88 -6.65
CA SER A 11 3.54 13.77 -7.44
C SER A 11 4.82 14.13 -8.21
N HIS A 12 5.10 15.42 -8.41
CA HIS A 12 6.30 15.92 -9.09
C HIS A 12 7.45 16.29 -8.14
N GLN A 13 7.25 16.18 -6.82
CA GLN A 13 8.34 16.39 -5.88
C GLN A 13 9.37 15.28 -6.05
N ASP A 14 10.61 15.70 -6.33
CA ASP A 14 11.72 14.86 -6.77
C ASP A 14 11.90 13.61 -5.88
N ASN A 15 12.07 12.44 -6.52
CA ASN A 15 12.17 11.08 -5.93
C ASN A 15 13.26 10.90 -4.86
N THR A 16 13.97 11.97 -4.49
CA THR A 16 15.09 11.98 -3.55
C THR A 16 14.68 12.09 -2.09
N VAL A 17 13.41 12.38 -1.79
CA VAL A 17 12.96 12.74 -0.43
C VAL A 17 12.33 11.56 0.33
N ALA A 18 11.93 10.49 -0.34
CA ALA A 18 11.24 9.38 0.32
C ALA A 18 12.08 8.10 0.31
N PRO A 19 12.86 7.85 1.38
CA PRO A 19 13.46 6.54 1.62
C PRO A 19 12.43 5.41 1.84
N HIS A 20 11.13 5.71 1.72
CA HIS A 20 10.02 4.98 2.29
C HIS A 20 8.90 4.67 1.28
N GLY A 21 9.10 4.93 -0.03
CA GLY A 21 8.13 4.57 -1.08
C GLY A 21 6.88 5.46 -1.19
N PHE A 22 6.55 6.27 -0.18
CA PHE A 22 5.48 7.28 -0.23
C PHE A 22 5.78 8.54 0.60
N VAL A 23 5.05 9.62 0.32
CA VAL A 23 5.07 10.89 1.08
C VAL A 23 3.66 11.27 1.50
N VAL A 24 3.55 11.85 2.69
CA VAL A 24 2.30 12.37 3.23
C VAL A 24 2.38 13.88 3.37
N ASN A 25 1.39 14.59 2.85
CA ASN A 25 1.32 16.05 2.95
C ASN A 25 -0.11 16.51 3.22
N ARG A 26 -0.28 17.55 4.04
CA ARG A 26 -1.58 18.17 4.31
C ARG A 26 -1.64 19.54 3.65
N ILE A 27 -2.56 19.69 2.69
CA ILE A 27 -2.77 20.93 1.95
C ILE A 27 -4.23 21.35 2.13
N SER A 28 -4.46 22.53 2.69
CA SER A 28 -5.81 23.09 2.87
C SER A 28 -6.78 22.15 3.63
N GLY A 29 -6.28 21.40 4.62
CA GLY A 29 -7.07 20.47 5.43
C GLY A 29 -7.33 19.10 4.79
N LEU A 30 -6.87 18.86 3.57
CA LEU A 30 -6.87 17.54 2.93
C LEU A 30 -5.52 16.88 3.12
N ALA A 31 -5.54 15.59 3.47
CA ALA A 31 -4.34 14.77 3.49
C ALA A 31 -4.14 14.11 2.11
N TYR A 32 -2.95 14.23 1.58
CA TYR A 32 -2.51 13.64 0.33
C TYR A 32 -1.43 12.60 0.65
N VAL A 33 -1.55 11.43 0.05
CA VAL A 33 -0.52 10.39 0.07
C VAL A 33 -0.09 10.17 -1.36
N ALA A 34 1.17 10.45 -1.67
CA ALA A 34 1.74 10.23 -2.99
C ALA A 34 2.77 9.11 -2.91
N PHE A 35 2.60 8.09 -3.74
CA PHE A 35 3.55 6.99 -3.88
C PHE A 35 4.55 7.36 -4.97
N PHE A 36 5.82 7.01 -4.75
CA PHE A 36 6.90 7.36 -5.67
C PHE A 36 7.03 6.32 -6.79
N ASP A 37 7.54 6.78 -7.92
CA ASP A 37 7.81 5.91 -9.06
C ASP A 37 9.07 5.08 -8.78
N ALA A 38 8.90 3.89 -8.20
CA ALA A 38 9.87 2.83 -8.44
C ALA A 38 9.80 2.48 -9.93
N GLN A 39 10.89 2.04 -10.55
CA GLN A 39 10.80 1.39 -11.87
C GLN A 39 10.00 0.09 -11.70
N ILE A 40 8.68 0.19 -11.65
CA ILE A 40 7.78 -0.93 -11.49
C ILE A 40 7.74 -1.61 -12.84
N VAL A 41 8.36 -2.78 -12.91
CA VAL A 41 8.12 -3.68 -14.04
C VAL A 41 6.66 -4.09 -13.95
N VAL A 42 5.85 -3.56 -14.86
CA VAL A 42 4.42 -3.88 -14.94
C VAL A 42 4.32 -5.31 -15.47
N ASP A 43 4.36 -6.24 -14.53
CA ASP A 43 4.29 -7.68 -14.78
C ASP A 43 2.84 -8.12 -15.11
N ASN A 44 2.72 -9.43 -15.34
CA ASN A 44 1.49 -10.15 -15.61
C ASN A 44 0.35 -9.80 -14.62
N LEU A 45 -0.87 -9.85 -15.15
CA LEU A 45 -2.09 -9.79 -14.36
C LEU A 45 -2.28 -11.10 -13.58
N VAL A 46 -2.57 -11.00 -12.28
CA VAL A 46 -2.88 -12.12 -11.41
C VAL A 46 -4.25 -11.95 -10.76
N ALA A 47 -4.93 -13.06 -10.50
CA ALA A 47 -6.17 -13.06 -9.76
C ALA A 47 -5.89 -12.61 -8.31
N LEU A 48 -6.60 -11.59 -7.88
CA LEU A 48 -6.56 -11.07 -6.52
C LEU A 48 -7.34 -12.02 -5.60
N ASP A 49 -6.61 -12.72 -4.76
CA ASP A 49 -7.22 -13.49 -3.69
C ASP A 49 -7.69 -12.55 -2.56
N CYS A 50 -8.99 -12.27 -2.55
CA CYS A 50 -9.61 -11.35 -1.59
C CYS A 50 -9.66 -11.92 -0.15
N ASP A 51 -9.41 -13.22 0.04
CA ASP A 51 -9.37 -13.88 1.36
C ASP A 51 -7.96 -13.96 1.95
N VAL A 52 -6.91 -13.91 1.13
CA VAL A 52 -5.52 -14.13 1.59
C VAL A 52 -4.99 -13.00 2.47
N ILE A 53 -5.49 -11.77 2.32
CA ILE A 53 -5.02 -10.60 3.07
C ILE A 53 -6.11 -10.12 4.02
N ASP A 54 -6.42 -10.92 5.04
CA ASP A 54 -7.32 -10.60 6.18
C ASP A 54 -8.62 -9.84 5.82
N GLY A 55 -9.17 -10.12 4.63
CA GLY A 55 -10.37 -9.47 4.12
C GLY A 55 -10.19 -7.99 3.72
N LEU A 56 -8.97 -7.48 3.57
CA LEU A 56 -8.67 -6.12 3.11
C LEU A 56 -9.39 -5.77 1.79
N PHE A 57 -9.49 -6.76 0.90
CA PHE A 57 -10.17 -6.64 -0.40
C PHE A 57 -11.54 -7.32 -0.43
N SER A 58 -12.09 -7.73 0.72
CA SER A 58 -13.38 -8.41 0.82
C SER A 58 -14.54 -7.58 0.26
N THR A 59 -14.44 -6.25 0.30
CA THR A 59 -15.42 -5.31 -0.26
C THR A 59 -15.37 -5.20 -1.77
N LEU A 60 -14.26 -5.60 -2.39
CA LEU A 60 -14.12 -5.63 -3.84
C LEU A 60 -14.81 -6.85 -4.44
N ARG A 61 -15.13 -7.87 -3.63
CA ARG A 61 -16.00 -8.96 -4.07
C ARG A 61 -17.29 -8.34 -4.58
N CYS A 62 -17.57 -8.57 -5.86
CA CYS A 62 -18.86 -8.25 -6.40
C CYS A 62 -19.91 -8.96 -5.54
N ARG A 63 -21.04 -8.31 -5.36
CA ARG A 63 -22.14 -8.85 -4.57
C ARG A 63 -23.11 -9.48 -5.55
N SER A 64 -22.72 -10.54 -6.25
CA SER A 64 -23.61 -11.22 -7.19
C SER A 64 -24.03 -12.58 -6.64
N GLY A 65 -25.33 -12.70 -6.39
CA GLY A 65 -25.96 -13.90 -5.86
C GLY A 65 -26.07 -15.06 -6.85
N GLU A 66 -25.41 -15.05 -8.00
CA GLU A 66 -25.48 -16.14 -8.97
C GLU A 66 -24.12 -16.39 -9.67
N THR A 67 -23.67 -17.64 -9.55
CA THR A 67 -22.68 -18.38 -10.37
C THR A 67 -21.38 -17.67 -10.73
N GLU A 68 -20.30 -18.13 -10.08
CA GLU A 68 -18.86 -17.92 -10.42
C GLU A 68 -18.52 -16.51 -10.92
N GLU A 69 -18.34 -15.60 -9.97
CA GLU A 69 -17.83 -14.26 -10.26
C GLU A 69 -16.41 -14.35 -10.85
N GLU A 70 -16.17 -13.62 -11.94
CA GLU A 70 -14.85 -13.47 -12.54
C GLU A 70 -13.89 -12.83 -11.51
N PRO A 71 -12.70 -13.40 -11.29
CA PRO A 71 -11.78 -12.87 -10.29
C PRO A 71 -11.28 -11.48 -10.68
N ILE A 72 -11.10 -10.62 -9.68
CA ILE A 72 -10.47 -9.32 -9.89
C ILE A 72 -9.01 -9.55 -10.28
N MET A 73 -8.60 -8.97 -11.40
CA MET A 73 -7.23 -9.08 -11.90
C MET A 73 -6.43 -7.83 -11.53
N VAL A 74 -5.24 -8.00 -10.98
CA VAL A 74 -4.32 -6.92 -10.61
C VAL A 74 -2.94 -7.12 -11.22
N HIS A 75 -2.22 -6.04 -11.52
CA HIS A 75 -0.83 -6.14 -11.94
C HIS A 75 0.03 -6.57 -10.76
N THR A 76 0.76 -7.68 -10.90
CA THR A 76 1.57 -8.24 -9.81
C THR A 76 2.63 -7.23 -9.33
N GLY A 77 3.30 -6.54 -10.26
CA GLY A 77 4.31 -5.53 -9.92
C GLY A 77 3.74 -4.36 -9.11
N MET A 78 2.57 -3.84 -9.51
CA MET A 78 1.90 -2.76 -8.78
C MET A 78 1.39 -3.22 -7.42
N PHE A 79 0.84 -4.44 -7.35
CA PHE A 79 0.36 -5.02 -6.10
C PHE A 79 1.50 -5.20 -5.10
N ARG A 80 2.62 -5.77 -5.55
CA ARG A 80 3.82 -5.94 -4.74
C ARG A 80 4.41 -4.61 -4.29
N PHE A 81 4.57 -3.66 -5.20
CA PHE A 81 5.05 -2.32 -4.87
C PHE A 81 4.20 -1.63 -3.80
N PHE A 82 2.87 -1.77 -3.88
CA PHE A 82 1.97 -1.20 -2.88
C PHE A 82 2.22 -1.77 -1.49
N PHE A 83 2.39 -3.09 -1.35
CA PHE A 83 2.71 -3.72 -0.07
C PHE A 83 4.10 -3.33 0.44
N GLU A 84 5.13 -3.41 -0.40
CA GLU A 84 6.49 -3.01 -0.04
C GLU A 84 6.56 -1.54 0.40
N SER A 85 5.75 -0.67 -0.21
CA SER A 85 5.71 0.75 0.16
C SER A 85 5.11 0.99 1.55
N VAL A 86 4.20 0.13 2.01
CA VAL A 86 3.49 0.31 3.28
C VAL A 86 4.10 -0.53 4.40
N GLU A 87 4.72 -1.68 4.12
CA GLU A 87 5.37 -2.55 5.11
C GLU A 87 6.49 -1.82 5.87
N GLU A 88 6.58 -2.01 7.19
CA GLU A 88 7.68 -1.48 8.01
C GLU A 88 8.93 -2.36 7.82
N GLU A 89 10.10 -1.76 7.57
CA GLU A 89 11.37 -2.49 7.68
C GLU A 89 11.60 -2.77 9.17
N GLU A 90 11.42 -4.02 9.59
CA GLU A 90 11.88 -4.48 10.91
C GLU A 90 13.42 -4.51 10.87
N GLU A 91 14.09 -3.66 11.66
CA GLU A 91 15.52 -3.87 11.96
C GLU A 91 15.60 -5.18 12.75
N GLU A 92 16.15 -6.23 12.13
CA GLU A 92 16.36 -7.54 12.76
C GLU A 92 17.26 -7.38 13.99
N GLU A 93 16.69 -7.40 15.20
CA GLU A 93 17.42 -7.88 16.38
C GLU A 93 17.48 -9.41 16.26
N GLU A 94 18.68 -9.93 15.99
CA GLU A 94 18.97 -11.37 15.93
C GLU A 94 18.53 -12.06 17.24
N GLU A 95 17.36 -12.70 17.25
CA GLU A 95 17.08 -13.79 18.18
C GLU A 95 16.45 -15.00 17.47
N ASP A 96 17.04 -16.13 17.84
CA ASP A 96 17.04 -17.46 17.24
C ASP A 96 15.66 -18.14 17.04
N GLU A 97 15.58 -18.86 15.92
CA GLU A 97 14.74 -20.04 15.61
C GLU A 97 13.25 -20.09 16.02
N GLY A 98 12.35 -20.02 15.02
CA GLY A 98 10.98 -20.53 15.17
C GLY A 98 9.97 -20.12 14.10
N MET A 99 10.21 -20.50 12.84
CA MET A 99 9.30 -20.25 11.70
C MET A 99 7.84 -20.62 11.99
N SER A 100 6.94 -19.64 11.87
CA SER A 100 5.51 -19.91 11.68
C SER A 100 4.88 -18.81 10.82
N ASN A 101 4.08 -19.23 9.82
CA ASN A 101 3.28 -18.43 8.88
C ASN A 101 2.35 -17.36 9.51
N SER A 102 2.41 -17.20 10.84
CA SER A 102 1.75 -16.17 11.62
C SER A 102 2.51 -14.83 11.60
N GLN A 103 3.82 -14.82 11.29
CA GLN A 103 4.61 -13.58 11.21
C GLN A 103 4.31 -12.80 9.92
N GLU A 104 4.28 -13.46 8.76
CA GLU A 104 4.00 -12.82 7.45
C GLU A 104 2.60 -12.18 7.37
N LYS A 105 1.64 -12.71 8.13
CA LYS A 105 0.29 -12.15 8.22
C LYS A 105 0.22 -10.92 9.13
N LYS A 106 1.06 -10.88 10.16
CA LYS A 106 1.09 -9.80 11.16
C LYS A 106 1.74 -8.53 10.58
N THR A 107 2.79 -8.68 9.78
CA THR A 107 3.53 -7.58 9.13
C THR A 107 2.69 -6.80 8.11
N LYS A 108 1.81 -7.46 7.34
CA LYS A 108 0.96 -6.80 6.34
C LYS A 108 -0.12 -5.87 6.91
N ILE A 109 -0.68 -6.18 8.09
CA ILE A 109 -1.64 -5.30 8.77
C ILE A 109 -0.93 -4.07 9.35
N ASP A 110 0.29 -4.24 9.87
CA ASP A 110 1.08 -3.14 10.43
C ASP A 110 1.52 -2.11 9.38
N GLY A 111 1.68 -2.51 8.11
CA GLY A 111 2.06 -1.55 7.07
C GLY A 111 1.05 -0.42 6.86
N PHE A 112 -0.26 -0.67 7.03
CA PHE A 112 -1.26 0.39 7.00
C PHE A 112 -1.22 1.29 8.24
N ALA A 113 -0.78 0.75 9.38
CA ALA A 113 -0.55 1.54 10.59
C ALA A 113 0.56 2.58 10.35
N ARG A 114 1.57 2.25 9.56
CA ARG A 114 2.62 3.19 9.16
C ARG A 114 2.07 4.39 8.38
N VAL A 115 1.23 4.16 7.38
CA VAL A 115 0.56 5.26 6.63
C VAL A 115 -0.30 6.11 7.57
N ALA A 116 -1.06 5.48 8.47
CA ALA A 116 -1.89 6.17 9.46
C ALA A 116 -1.04 6.99 10.45
N ASN A 117 0.13 6.49 10.84
CA ASN A 117 1.08 7.18 11.70
C ASN A 117 1.66 8.42 11.00
N GLU A 118 2.12 8.28 9.75
CA GLU A 118 2.60 9.42 8.96
C GLU A 118 1.51 10.48 8.72
N LEU A 119 0.26 10.07 8.48
CA LEU A 119 -0.90 10.95 8.42
C LEU A 119 -1.17 11.71 9.71
N SER A 120 -0.85 11.11 10.85
CA SER A 120 -0.98 11.73 12.18
C SER A 120 0.17 12.69 12.48
N ARG A 121 1.36 12.44 11.93
CA ARG A 121 2.57 13.26 12.12
C ARG A 121 2.64 14.47 11.19
N ALA A 122 2.03 14.40 10.01
CA ALA A 122 1.93 15.52 9.08
C ALA A 122 1.21 16.72 9.73
N LYS A 123 1.93 17.83 9.93
CA LYS A 123 1.40 19.07 10.50
C LYS A 123 0.62 19.88 9.46
N LEU A 124 -0.29 20.74 9.96
CA LEU A 124 -1.03 21.75 9.20
C LEU A 124 -0.13 22.94 8.81
#